data_AF-A0A835LSP1-F1
#
_entry.id   AF-A0A835LSP1-F1
#
_cell.length_a   1.000
_cell.length_b   1.000
_cell.length_c   1.000
_cell.angle_alpha   90.00
_cell.angle_beta   90.00
_cell.angle_gamma   90.00
#
_symmetry.space_group_name_H-M   'P 1'
#
loop_
_entity.id
_entity.type
_entity.pdbx_description
1 polymer ?
#
loop_
_entity_poly.entity_id
_entity_poly.type
_entity_poly.pdbx_seq_one_letter_code
_entity_poly.pdbx_strand_id
1 'polypeptide(L)'
;MPSSQANYFQTVLCNAREFNKTVINDNLHFVSSIEAPKKEQITLGLNDFGSMIQSGAAFGSKFLPDDPVLDHIDQKVLNRKQGKIVPGGWCLGESDEDPCTEWGDRDILRPGPGARRLERRLVELLSNDTFRSQQCIYQ
;
A
#
# COMPACT_ATOMS: atom_id res chain seq x y z
N MET A 1 -3.30 -2.93 -28.10
CA MET A 1 -2.27 -3.85 -27.58
C MET A 1 -2.01 -3.49 -26.13
N PRO A 2 -1.94 -4.44 -25.18
CA PRO A 2 -1.50 -4.14 -23.82
C PRO A 2 -0.09 -3.53 -23.86
N SER A 3 0.18 -2.55 -23.00
CA SER A 3 1.52 -1.97 -22.88
C SER A 3 2.52 -3.07 -22.53
N SER A 4 3.75 -2.97 -23.06
CA SER A 4 4.85 -3.88 -22.70
C SER A 4 5.06 -3.95 -21.19
N GLN A 5 4.89 -2.83 -20.47
CA GLN A 5 5.04 -2.78 -19.01
C GLN A 5 3.98 -3.60 -18.27
N ALA A 6 2.80 -3.79 -18.86
CA ALA A 6 1.70 -4.48 -18.19
C ALA A 6 1.89 -6.00 -18.11
N ASN A 7 2.72 -6.57 -19.02
CA ASN A 7 2.86 -8.02 -19.16
C ASN A 7 4.31 -8.52 -19.08
N TYR A 8 5.30 -7.67 -19.36
CA TYR A 8 6.70 -8.10 -19.49
C TYR A 8 7.22 -8.73 -18.20
N PHE A 9 7.09 -8.06 -17.06
CA PHE A 9 7.62 -8.55 -15.78
C PHE A 9 6.93 -9.83 -15.32
N GLN A 10 5.61 -9.91 -15.44
CA GLN A 10 4.84 -11.10 -15.09
C GLN A 10 5.25 -12.29 -15.94
N THR A 11 5.43 -12.07 -17.25
CA THR A 11 5.87 -13.12 -18.18
C THR A 11 7.26 -13.62 -17.82
N VAL A 12 8.22 -12.71 -17.60
CA VAL A 12 9.61 -13.07 -17.25
C VAL A 12 9.66 -13.80 -15.90
N LEU A 13 8.98 -13.28 -14.87
CA LEU A 13 8.98 -13.88 -13.52
C LEU A 13 8.36 -15.28 -13.51
N CYS A 14 7.26 -15.50 -14.26
CA CYS A 14 6.64 -16.82 -14.32
C CYS A 14 7.45 -17.87 -15.09
N ASN A 15 8.27 -17.44 -16.07
CA ASN A 15 9.05 -18.36 -16.91
C ASN A 15 10.50 -18.55 -16.44
N ALA A 16 10.97 -17.74 -15.48
CA ALA A 16 12.26 -17.92 -14.84
C ALA A 16 12.18 -18.94 -13.69
N ARG A 17 12.95 -20.03 -13.77
CA ARG A 17 12.98 -21.10 -12.75
C ARG A 17 13.34 -20.61 -11.35
N GLU A 18 14.09 -19.52 -11.27
CA GLU A 18 14.52 -18.89 -10.01
C GLU A 18 13.37 -18.19 -9.28
N PHE A 19 12.37 -17.68 -10.02
CA PHE A 19 11.33 -16.81 -9.46
C PHE A 19 9.92 -17.41 -9.51
N ASN A 20 9.66 -18.41 -10.35
CA ASN A 20 8.31 -18.93 -10.61
C ASN A 20 7.55 -19.45 -9.36
N LYS A 21 8.26 -19.77 -8.28
CA LYS A 21 7.72 -20.22 -6.99
C LYS A 21 7.79 -19.16 -5.88
N THR A 22 8.30 -17.98 -6.17
CA THR A 22 8.42 -16.86 -5.22
C THR A 22 7.51 -15.69 -5.59
N VAL A 23 6.78 -15.79 -6.72
CA VAL A 23 5.83 -14.77 -7.13
C VAL A 23 4.62 -14.79 -6.19
N ILE A 24 4.23 -13.60 -5.74
CA ILE A 24 2.94 -13.37 -5.08
C ILE A 24 2.09 -12.60 -6.09
N ASN A 25 0.90 -13.11 -6.41
CA ASN A 25 0.00 -12.50 -7.40
C ASN A 25 -0.79 -11.31 -6.82
N ASP A 26 -0.08 -10.37 -6.21
CA ASP A 26 -0.63 -9.17 -5.61
C ASP A 26 0.41 -8.05 -5.66
N ASN A 27 0.01 -6.85 -6.08
CA ASN A 27 0.91 -5.69 -6.19
C ASN A 27 0.78 -4.72 -5.00
N LEU A 28 0.05 -5.10 -3.96
CA LEU A 28 -0.22 -4.34 -2.74
C LEU A 28 -0.88 -2.98 -3.00
N HIS A 29 -1.55 -2.83 -4.13
CA HIS A 29 -2.19 -1.60 -4.53
C HIS A 29 -3.71 -1.71 -4.41
N PHE A 30 -4.32 -0.81 -3.65
CA PHE A 30 -5.78 -0.74 -3.54
C PHE A 30 -6.38 -0.27 -4.87
N VAL A 31 -7.44 -0.95 -5.29
CA VAL A 31 -8.28 -0.57 -6.43
C VAL A 31 -9.70 -0.55 -5.94
N SER A 32 -10.41 0.57 -6.12
CA SER A 32 -11.82 0.66 -5.70
C SER A 32 -12.67 -0.28 -6.55
N SER A 33 -13.53 -1.05 -5.86
CA SER A 33 -14.45 -2.02 -6.45
C SER A 33 -15.78 -1.41 -6.90
N ILE A 34 -15.93 -0.08 -6.89
CA ILE A 34 -17.11 0.56 -7.49
C ILE A 34 -17.03 0.28 -8.99
N GLU A 35 -17.95 -0.57 -9.47
CA GLU A 35 -18.08 -0.99 -10.86
C GLU A 35 -18.16 0.23 -11.79
N ALA A 36 -17.02 0.74 -12.25
CA ALA A 36 -17.02 1.71 -13.33
C ALA A 36 -17.21 0.94 -14.65
N PRO A 37 -18.32 1.14 -15.36
CA PRO A 37 -18.51 0.53 -16.66
C PRO A 37 -17.46 1.14 -17.60
N LYS A 38 -16.43 0.35 -17.92
CA LYS A 38 -15.44 0.53 -18.98
C LYS A 38 -15.06 2.00 -19.32
N LYS A 39 -13.88 2.42 -18.82
CA LYS A 39 -12.95 3.46 -19.35
C LYS A 39 -12.76 4.74 -18.54
N GLU A 40 -13.50 5.01 -17.48
CA GLU A 40 -13.15 6.14 -16.61
C GLU A 40 -12.04 5.74 -15.62
N GLN A 41 -11.02 6.59 -15.49
CA GLN A 41 -10.02 6.43 -14.45
C GLN A 41 -10.74 6.49 -13.11
N ILE A 42 -10.88 5.34 -12.44
CA ILE A 42 -11.42 5.29 -11.09
C ILE A 42 -10.50 6.14 -10.21
N THR A 43 -11.00 7.30 -9.77
CA THR A 43 -10.31 8.17 -8.83
C THR A 43 -10.70 7.77 -7.41
N LEU A 44 -9.72 7.70 -6.52
CA LEU A 44 -9.96 7.39 -5.11
C LEU A 44 -10.35 8.67 -4.37
N GLY A 45 -11.40 8.58 -3.55
CA GLY A 45 -11.86 9.69 -2.72
C GLY A 45 -12.21 9.27 -1.29
N LEU A 46 -12.84 10.18 -0.54
CA LEU A 46 -13.24 9.93 0.86
C LEU A 46 -14.15 8.70 1.03
N ASN A 47 -15.01 8.42 0.05
CA ASN A 47 -15.91 7.27 0.10
C ASN A 47 -15.15 5.92 0.07
N ASP A 48 -13.97 5.89 -0.53
CA ASP A 48 -13.13 4.69 -0.61
C ASP A 48 -12.22 4.51 0.61
N PHE A 49 -12.09 5.55 1.45
CA PHE A 49 -11.10 5.58 2.53
C PHE A 49 -11.21 4.39 3.47
N GLY A 50 -12.44 4.05 3.92
CA GLY A 50 -12.66 2.92 4.81
C GLY A 50 -12.17 1.60 4.22
N SER A 51 -12.55 1.31 2.98
CA SER A 51 -12.14 0.11 2.24
C SER A 51 -10.64 0.09 1.97
N MET A 52 -10.06 1.24 1.63
CA MET A 52 -8.63 1.39 1.41
C MET A 52 -7.83 1.03 2.67
N ILE A 53 -8.21 1.57 3.84
CA ILE A 53 -7.54 1.26 5.11
C ILE A 53 -7.73 -0.21 5.51
N GLN A 54 -8.94 -0.75 5.35
CA GLN A 54 -9.24 -2.14 5.71
C GLN A 54 -8.53 -3.16 4.82
N SER A 55 -8.26 -2.83 3.55
CA SER A 55 -7.60 -3.74 2.60
C SER A 55 -6.18 -4.16 3.02
N GLY A 56 -5.50 -3.34 3.84
CA GLY A 56 -4.09 -3.55 4.19
C GLY A 56 -3.11 -3.35 3.03
N ALA A 57 -3.58 -2.88 1.87
CA ALA A 57 -2.73 -2.48 0.75
C ALA A 57 -1.77 -1.35 1.16
N ALA A 58 -0.54 -1.41 0.66
CA ALA A 58 0.49 -0.41 0.94
C ALA A 58 0.29 0.87 0.10
N PHE A 59 -0.34 0.74 -1.07
CA PHE A 59 -0.44 1.82 -2.04
C PHE A 59 -1.88 2.09 -2.46
N GLY A 60 -2.14 3.36 -2.79
CA GLY A 60 -3.31 3.85 -3.51
C GLY A 60 -2.86 4.93 -4.48
N SER A 61 -3.58 5.12 -5.59
CA SER A 61 -3.24 6.14 -6.59
C SER A 61 -4.49 6.66 -7.28
N LYS A 62 -4.29 7.63 -8.20
CA LYS A 62 -5.37 8.35 -8.91
C LYS A 62 -6.25 9.17 -7.97
N PHE A 63 -5.65 9.75 -6.93
CA PHE A 63 -6.27 10.83 -6.18
C PHE A 63 -6.36 12.07 -7.06
N LEU A 64 -7.48 12.78 -7.01
CA LEU A 64 -7.57 14.08 -7.65
C LEU A 64 -6.63 15.07 -6.95
N PRO A 65 -6.07 16.05 -7.69
CA PRO A 65 -5.39 17.18 -7.06
C PRO A 65 -6.31 17.85 -6.04
N ASP A 66 -5.76 18.19 -4.87
CA ASP A 66 -6.48 18.83 -3.77
C ASP A 66 -7.71 18.06 -3.24
N ASP A 67 -7.78 16.75 -3.49
CA ASP A 67 -8.85 15.91 -2.93
C ASP A 67 -8.74 15.83 -1.40
N PRO A 68 -9.84 16.08 -0.65
CA PRO A 68 -9.83 16.06 0.81
C PRO A 68 -9.47 14.71 1.42
N VAL A 69 -9.49 13.61 0.65
CA VAL A 69 -8.99 12.32 1.12
C VAL A 69 -7.50 12.37 1.47
N LEU A 70 -6.70 13.20 0.81
CA LEU A 70 -5.27 13.34 1.08
C LEU A 70 -5.03 13.94 2.48
N ASP A 71 -5.76 15.01 2.83
CA ASP A 71 -5.74 15.58 4.17
C ASP A 71 -6.25 14.57 5.22
N HIS A 72 -7.26 13.76 4.85
CA HIS A 72 -7.78 12.73 5.73
C HIS A 72 -6.76 11.62 5.99
N ILE A 73 -5.99 11.20 4.98
CA ILE A 73 -4.88 10.25 5.11
C ILE A 73 -3.81 10.84 6.03
N ASP A 74 -3.40 12.09 5.79
CA ASP A 74 -2.41 12.77 6.61
C ASP A 74 -2.80 12.75 8.10
N GLN A 75 -4.03 13.14 8.42
CA GLN A 75 -4.50 13.22 9.79
C GLN A 75 -4.73 11.83 10.42
N LYS A 76 -5.39 10.90 9.72
CA LYS A 76 -5.87 9.65 10.32
C LYS A 76 -4.90 8.49 10.19
N VAL A 77 -4.03 8.51 9.19
CA VAL A 77 -3.09 7.41 8.92
C VAL A 77 -1.68 7.80 9.32
N LEU A 78 -1.24 8.99 8.91
CA LEU A 78 0.13 9.46 9.13
C LEU A 78 0.28 10.25 10.44
N ASN A 79 -0.83 10.58 11.10
CA ASN A 79 -0.86 11.46 12.27
C ASN A 79 -0.09 12.78 12.03
N ARG A 80 -0.17 13.30 10.81
CA ARG A 80 0.52 14.50 10.36
C ARG A 80 -0.40 15.71 10.56
N LYS A 81 0.08 16.69 11.31
CA LYS A 81 -0.58 18.00 11.45
C LYS A 81 -0.26 18.89 10.24
N GLN A 82 -1.14 19.85 9.98
CA GLN A 82 -0.94 20.81 8.89
C GLN A 82 0.40 21.54 9.04
N GLY A 83 1.17 21.62 7.94
CA GLY A 83 2.48 22.27 7.92
C GLY A 83 3.59 21.51 8.66
N LYS A 84 3.32 20.31 9.18
CA LYS A 84 4.31 19.47 9.86
C LYS A 84 4.73 18.30 8.97
N ILE A 85 5.91 17.76 9.27
CA ILE A 85 6.40 16.53 8.67
C ILE A 85 5.65 15.32 9.24
N VAL A 86 5.62 14.21 8.50
CA VAL A 86 5.08 12.94 9.01
C VAL A 86 5.94 12.48 10.19
N PRO A 87 5.38 12.22 11.38
CA PRO A 87 6.12 11.63 12.47
C PRO A 87 6.53 10.19 12.17
N GLY A 88 7.73 9.80 12.59
CA GLY A 88 8.29 8.48 12.32
C GLY A 88 9.17 7.96 13.46
N GLY A 89 9.90 6.88 13.22
CA GLY A 89 10.80 6.28 14.20
C GLY A 89 11.96 7.19 14.65
N TRP A 90 12.21 8.24 13.87
CA TRP A 90 13.19 9.31 14.13
C TRP A 90 12.67 10.44 15.03
N CYS A 91 11.40 10.43 15.43
CA CYS A 91 10.85 11.45 16.32
C CYS A 91 10.99 10.98 17.77
N LEU A 92 11.86 11.66 18.54
CA LEU A 92 12.25 11.26 19.90
C LEU A 92 11.60 12.11 21.00
N GLY A 93 10.86 13.16 20.64
CA GLY A 93 10.19 14.04 21.60
C GLY A 93 9.10 13.31 22.39
N GLU A 94 8.97 13.63 23.67
CA GLU A 94 7.99 13.05 24.58
C GLU A 94 6.63 13.77 24.56
N SER A 95 6.48 14.81 23.74
CA SER A 95 5.24 15.59 23.65
C SER A 95 4.21 14.90 22.75
N ASP A 96 3.01 14.69 23.28
CA ASP A 96 1.84 14.25 22.51
C ASP A 96 1.44 15.26 21.42
N GLU A 97 1.83 16.53 21.57
CA GLU A 97 1.50 17.56 20.59
C GLU A 97 2.44 17.58 19.38
N ASP A 98 3.73 17.35 19.58
CA ASP A 98 4.72 17.29 18.50
C ASP A 98 5.84 16.31 18.89
N PRO A 99 5.76 15.04 18.47
CA PRO A 99 6.77 14.04 18.81
C PRO A 99 8.12 14.32 18.13
N CYS A 100 8.16 15.23 17.15
CA CYS A 100 9.35 15.51 16.33
C CYS A 100 10.07 16.80 16.74
N THR A 101 9.93 17.23 18.00
CA THR A 101 10.75 18.31 18.59
C THR A 101 12.21 17.93 18.68
N GLU A 102 12.50 16.65 18.92
CA GLU A 102 13.84 16.07 18.90
C GLU A 102 13.96 15.04 17.77
N TRP A 103 15.05 15.16 17.02
CA TRP A 103 15.32 14.34 15.84
C TRP A 103 16.39 13.31 16.18
N GLY A 104 16.02 12.04 16.05
CA GLY A 104 16.90 10.90 16.13
C GLY A 104 17.36 10.40 14.76
N ASP A 105 17.78 9.15 14.75
CA ASP A 105 18.23 8.46 13.54
C ASP A 105 17.04 8.14 12.62
N ARG A 106 17.17 8.52 11.35
CA ARG A 106 16.18 8.32 10.28
C ARG A 106 16.09 6.87 9.81
N ASP A 107 17.11 6.07 10.10
CA ASP A 107 17.17 4.66 9.71
C ASP A 107 16.46 3.74 10.72
N ILE A 108 16.08 4.27 11.89
CA ILE A 108 15.29 3.53 12.88
C ILE A 108 13.83 3.46 12.44
N LEU A 109 13.39 2.24 12.11
CA LEU A 109 11.99 1.94 11.78
C LEU A 109 11.24 1.45 13.03
N ARG A 110 10.17 2.15 13.41
CA ARG A 110 9.25 1.74 14.48
C ARG A 110 7.90 1.35 13.88
N PRO A 111 7.50 0.06 13.93
CA PRO A 111 6.22 -0.39 13.37
C PRO A 111 5.01 0.26 14.06
N GLY A 112 4.24 1.04 13.30
CA GLY A 112 2.98 1.62 13.74
C GLY A 112 1.75 0.80 13.32
N PRO A 113 0.53 1.34 13.52
CA PRO A 113 -0.71 0.69 13.08
C PRO A 113 -0.75 0.33 11.60
N GLY A 114 -0.14 1.17 10.73
CA GLY A 114 -0.02 0.88 9.29
C GLY A 114 0.82 -0.36 9.00
N ALA A 115 1.95 -0.51 9.68
CA ALA A 115 2.82 -1.69 9.54
C ALA A 115 2.08 -2.98 9.94
N ARG A 116 1.27 -2.94 11.01
CA ARG A 116 0.44 -4.08 11.43
C ARG A 116 -0.64 -4.46 10.41
N ARG A 117 -1.21 -3.47 9.70
CA ARG A 117 -2.17 -3.73 8.62
C ARG A 117 -1.50 -4.40 7.42
N LEU A 118 -0.32 -3.90 7.04
CA LEU A 118 0.48 -4.50 5.96
C LEU A 118 0.93 -5.93 6.31
N GLU A 119 1.43 -6.13 7.52
CA GLU A 119 1.81 -7.46 8.02
C GLU A 119 0.65 -8.45 7.89
N ARG A 120 -0.55 -8.07 8.35
CA ARG A 120 -1.74 -8.91 8.20
C ARG A 120 -2.02 -9.27 6.74
N ARG A 121 -1.98 -8.28 5.84
CA ARG A 121 -2.18 -8.51 4.40
C ARG A 121 -1.13 -9.48 3.82
N LEU A 122 0.14 -9.32 4.20
CA LEU A 122 1.21 -10.22 3.75
C LEU A 122 1.01 -11.64 4.29
N VAL A 123 0.65 -11.79 5.56
CA VAL A 123 0.35 -13.11 6.15
C VAL A 123 -0.82 -13.78 5.45
N GLU A 124 -1.89 -13.04 5.12
CA GLU A 124 -3.03 -13.55 4.35
C GLU A 124 -2.60 -14.03 2.96
N LEU A 125 -1.83 -13.22 2.23
CA LEU A 125 -1.33 -13.55 0.89
C LEU A 125 -0.38 -14.76 0.87
N LEU A 126 0.42 -14.91 1.92
CA LEU A 126 1.37 -16.01 2.08
C LEU A 126 0.73 -17.27 2.69
N SER A 127 -0.54 -17.20 3.12
CA SER A 127 -1.24 -18.35 3.66
C SER A 127 -1.38 -19.44 2.58
N ASN A 128 -1.26 -20.70 3.01
CA ASN A 128 -0.97 -21.82 2.11
C ASN A 128 -2.04 -22.03 1.01
N ASP A 129 -3.30 -21.74 1.34
CA ASP A 129 -4.44 -21.93 0.44
C ASP A 129 -4.49 -20.90 -0.69
N THR A 130 -4.02 -19.66 -0.44
CA THR A 130 -3.98 -18.58 -1.43
C THR A 130 -2.68 -18.60 -2.22
N PHE A 131 -1.54 -18.77 -1.53
CA PHE A 131 -0.24 -18.70 -2.15
C PHE A 131 -0.04 -19.78 -3.22
N ARG A 132 -0.35 -21.05 -2.91
CA ARG A 132 -0.14 -22.17 -3.83
C ARG A 132 -1.07 -22.16 -5.04
N SER A 133 -2.32 -21.74 -4.85
CA SER A 133 -3.33 -21.72 -5.91
C SER A 133 -3.11 -20.61 -6.94
N GLN A 134 -2.30 -19.60 -6.59
CA GLN A 134 -2.00 -18.44 -7.44
C GLN A 134 -0.56 -18.42 -7.98
N GLN A 135 0.15 -19.55 -7.92
CA GLN A 135 1.50 -19.65 -8.50
C GLN A 135 1.48 -19.78 -10.03
N CYS A 136 2.57 -19.37 -10.65
CA CYS A 136 2.82 -19.61 -12.06
C CYS A 136 2.88 -21.11 -12.33
N ILE A 137 2.09 -21.59 -13.31
CA ILE A 137 2.13 -22.99 -13.74
C ILE A 137 3.02 -23.07 -14.98
N TYR A 138 4.07 -23.88 -14.91
CA TYR A 138 4.86 -24.21 -16.07
C TYR A 138 4.08 -25.23 -16.90
N GLN A 139 3.79 -24.91 -18.16
CA GLN A 139 3.29 -25.86 -19.15
C GLN A 139 4.44 -26.34 -20.03
#